data_AF-V9P4M7-F1
#
_entry.id   AF-V9P4M7-F1
#
_cell.length_a   1.000
_cell.length_b   1.000
_cell.length_c   1.000
_cell.angle_alpha   90.00
_cell.angle_beta   90.00
_cell.angle_gamma   90.00
#
_symmetry.space_group_name_H-M   'P 1'
#
loop_
_entity.id
_entity.type
_entity.pdbx_description
1 polymer ?
#
loop_
_entity_poly.entity_id
_entity_poly.type
_entity_poly.pdbx_seq_one_letter_code
_entity_poly.pdbx_strand_id
1 'polypeptide(L)'
;LLPWKETLSFGHRDVVEYFTSTLGSDFKPLEVFRDYCQSMKEVSLAIMEVLGASLGVGRRYCRDFFADGCSIMRCNYYPPCPEPDRTLGTGPHCDPAAHTLLLQDDDVDGLQDDDVDGLQVLVDGEWRPVRPKPGAIVVNIG
;
A
#
# COMPACT_ATOMS: atom_id res chain seq x y z
N LEU A 1 20.40 -9.19 5.34
CA LEU A 1 19.29 -10.10 5.71
C LEU A 1 18.21 -9.99 4.65
N LEU A 2 17.56 -11.10 4.30
CA LEU A 2 16.37 -11.09 3.44
C LEU A 2 15.14 -10.74 4.30
N PRO A 3 14.14 -10.03 3.74
CA PRO A 3 12.92 -9.69 4.46
C PRO A 3 12.10 -10.94 4.82
N TRP A 4 11.48 -10.95 6.00
CA TRP A 4 10.56 -12.00 6.45
C TRP A 4 9.15 -11.74 5.93
N LYS A 5 8.96 -11.93 4.62
CA LYS A 5 7.66 -11.75 3.97
C LYS A 5 7.59 -12.49 2.64
N GLU A 6 6.38 -12.76 2.21
CA GLU A 6 6.05 -13.08 0.82
C GLU A 6 5.45 -11.84 0.15
N THR A 7 5.62 -11.70 -1.16
CA THR A 7 5.18 -10.51 -1.88
C THR A 7 4.67 -10.87 -3.26
N LEU A 8 3.46 -10.40 -3.56
CA LEU A 8 2.89 -10.35 -4.91
C LEU A 8 2.91 -8.89 -5.38
N SER A 9 3.41 -8.62 -6.59
CA SER A 9 3.44 -7.27 -7.15
C SER A 9 3.04 -7.28 -8.62
N PHE A 10 2.19 -6.34 -9.01
CA PHE A 10 1.71 -6.18 -10.38
C PHE A 10 1.34 -4.73 -10.67
N GLY A 11 1.41 -4.33 -11.93
CA GLY A 11 1.00 -3.00 -12.38
C GLY A 11 -0.51 -2.88 -12.47
N HIS A 12 -1.04 -1.69 -12.15
CA HIS A 12 -2.48 -1.40 -12.28
C HIS A 12 -3.01 -1.63 -13.70
N ARG A 13 -2.25 -1.21 -14.73
CA ARG A 13 -2.67 -1.29 -16.15
C ARG A 13 -2.74 -2.72 -16.65
N ASP A 14 -1.87 -3.58 -16.11
CA ASP A 14 -1.66 -4.92 -16.62
C ASP A 14 -2.30 -5.97 -15.71
N VAL A 15 -3.11 -5.57 -14.72
CA VAL A 15 -3.68 -6.49 -13.71
C VAL A 15 -4.40 -7.68 -14.36
N VAL A 16 -5.23 -7.43 -15.38
CA VAL A 16 -5.95 -8.47 -16.12
C VAL A 16 -5.00 -9.39 -16.87
N GLU A 17 -4.07 -8.81 -17.62
CA GLU A 17 -3.11 -9.56 -18.42
C GLU A 17 -2.16 -10.39 -17.52
N TYR A 18 -1.64 -9.79 -16.46
CA TYR A 18 -0.74 -10.41 -15.50
C TYR A 18 -1.39 -11.64 -14.85
N PHE A 19 -2.59 -11.49 -14.28
CA PHE A 19 -3.25 -12.61 -13.63
C PHE A 19 -3.72 -13.67 -14.63
N THR A 20 -4.26 -13.28 -15.78
CA THR A 20 -4.70 -14.25 -16.80
C THR A 20 -3.54 -15.07 -17.34
N SER A 21 -2.39 -14.43 -17.61
CA SER A 21 -1.19 -15.10 -18.13
C SER A 21 -0.47 -15.94 -17.06
N THR A 22 -0.49 -15.52 -15.80
CA THR A 22 0.25 -16.18 -14.71
C THR A 22 -0.57 -17.26 -14.01
N LEU A 23 -1.85 -17.01 -13.72
CA LEU A 23 -2.72 -17.88 -12.92
C LEU A 23 -3.86 -18.52 -13.74
N GLY A 24 -4.00 -18.15 -15.01
CA GLY A 24 -5.07 -18.64 -15.89
C GLY A 24 -6.34 -17.80 -15.82
N SER A 25 -7.18 -17.93 -16.86
CA SER A 25 -8.44 -17.16 -17.00
C SER A 25 -9.49 -17.48 -15.94
N ASP A 26 -9.35 -18.60 -15.23
CA ASP A 26 -10.30 -19.05 -14.21
C ASP A 26 -10.03 -18.43 -12.82
N PHE A 27 -9.01 -17.57 -12.71
CA PHE A 27 -8.67 -16.87 -11.47
C PHE A 27 -9.74 -15.83 -11.09
N LYS A 28 -10.72 -16.27 -10.31
CA LYS A 28 -11.88 -15.47 -9.88
C LYS A 28 -11.55 -14.14 -9.17
N PRO A 29 -10.48 -14.00 -8.35
CA PRO A 29 -10.19 -12.74 -7.67
C PRO A 29 -9.76 -11.58 -8.58
N LEU A 30 -9.61 -11.80 -9.89
CA LEU A 30 -9.15 -10.78 -10.84
C LEU A 30 -9.99 -9.49 -10.79
N GLU A 31 -11.31 -9.63 -10.72
CA GLU A 31 -12.23 -8.47 -10.71
C GLU A 31 -12.00 -7.60 -9.48
N VAL A 32 -11.78 -8.22 -8.32
CA VAL A 32 -11.49 -7.52 -7.06
C VAL A 32 -10.23 -6.68 -7.18
N PHE A 33 -9.14 -7.25 -7.71
CA PHE A 33 -7.89 -6.50 -7.86
C PHE A 33 -8.01 -5.34 -8.87
N ARG A 34 -8.72 -5.57 -9.99
CA ARG A 34 -8.98 -4.53 -10.98
C ARG A 34 -9.75 -3.37 -10.37
N ASP A 35 -10.85 -3.67 -9.69
CA ASP A 35 -11.75 -2.67 -9.12
C ASP A 35 -11.04 -1.92 -7.98
N TYR A 36 -10.30 -2.63 -7.12
CA TYR A 36 -9.49 -2.03 -6.08
C TYR A 36 -8.44 -1.06 -6.63
N CYS A 37 -7.68 -1.47 -7.66
CA CYS A 37 -6.67 -0.59 -8.25
C CYS A 37 -7.30 0.66 -8.89
N GLN A 38 -8.46 0.52 -9.53
CA GLN A 38 -9.19 1.66 -10.10
C GLN A 38 -9.64 2.63 -9.01
N SER A 39 -10.26 2.14 -7.93
CA SER A 39 -10.66 2.98 -6.79
C SER A 39 -9.46 3.68 -6.13
N MET A 40 -8.35 2.97 -5.94
CA MET A 40 -7.14 3.56 -5.37
C MET A 40 -6.52 4.63 -6.27
N LYS A 41 -6.59 4.48 -7.60
CA LYS A 41 -6.17 5.53 -8.54
C LYS A 41 -7.00 6.81 -8.36
N GLU A 42 -8.31 6.68 -8.16
CA GLU A 42 -9.19 7.83 -7.95
C GLU A 42 -8.89 8.55 -6.62
N VAL A 43 -8.70 7.79 -5.55
CA VAL A 43 -8.29 8.33 -4.23
C VAL A 43 -6.93 9.03 -4.33
N SER A 44 -5.97 8.40 -5.00
CA SER A 44 -4.64 8.95 -5.28
C SER A 44 -4.71 10.32 -5.96
N LEU A 45 -5.49 10.43 -7.04
CA LEU A 45 -5.66 11.69 -7.76
C LEU A 45 -6.39 12.76 -6.92
N ALA A 46 -7.34 12.36 -6.06
CA ALA A 46 -8.00 13.29 -5.14
C ALA A 46 -7.03 13.83 -4.08
N ILE A 47 -6.13 12.99 -3.55
CA ILE A 47 -5.06 13.43 -2.63
C ILE A 47 -4.13 14.42 -3.34
N MET A 48 -3.76 14.14 -4.59
CA MET A 48 -2.95 15.06 -5.38
C MET A 48 -3.62 16.43 -5.59
N GLU A 49 -4.95 16.48 -5.69
CA GLU A 49 -5.67 17.75 -5.73
C GLU A 49 -5.53 18.55 -4.44
N VAL A 50 -5.67 17.88 -3.30
CA VAL A 50 -5.52 18.50 -1.97
C VAL A 50 -4.10 19.01 -1.78
N LEU A 51 -3.10 18.24 -2.19
CA LEU A 51 -1.69 18.64 -2.15
C LEU A 51 -1.43 19.86 -3.02
N GLY A 52 -1.90 19.85 -4.28
CA GLY A 52 -1.72 20.98 -5.21
C GLY A 52 -2.37 22.26 -4.71
N ALA A 53 -3.55 22.15 -4.08
CA ALA A 53 -4.20 23.29 -3.43
C ALA A 53 -3.40 23.78 -2.21
N SER A 54 -2.92 22.88 -1.36
CA SER A 54 -2.19 23.22 -0.13
C SER A 54 -0.82 23.84 -0.40
N LEU A 55 -0.16 23.45 -1.49
CA LEU A 55 1.11 24.00 -1.94
C LEU A 55 0.97 25.32 -2.72
N GLY A 56 -0.26 25.76 -3.02
CA GLY A 56 -0.51 27.00 -3.77
C GLY A 56 -0.18 26.92 -5.27
N VAL A 57 0.08 25.72 -5.80
CA VAL A 57 0.35 25.49 -7.24
C VAL A 57 -0.92 25.30 -8.07
N GLY A 58 -2.07 25.25 -7.40
CA GLY A 58 -3.39 25.07 -8.00
C GLY A 58 -3.88 23.64 -7.88
N ARG A 59 -5.17 23.49 -7.56
CA ARG A 59 -5.82 22.21 -7.26
C ARG A 59 -5.57 21.14 -8.32
N ARG A 60 -5.63 21.51 -9.61
CA ARG A 60 -5.51 20.52 -10.68
C ARG A 60 -4.08 20.21 -11.10
N TYR A 61 -3.10 21.02 -10.69
CA TYR A 61 -1.73 20.92 -11.19
C TYR A 61 -1.12 19.54 -10.94
N CYS A 62 -1.07 19.09 -9.68
CA CYS A 62 -0.53 17.78 -9.33
C CYS A 62 -1.39 16.64 -9.89
N ARG A 63 -2.72 16.76 -9.85
CA ARG A 63 -3.61 15.75 -10.43
C ARG A 63 -3.32 15.52 -11.91
N ASP A 64 -3.32 16.59 -12.70
CA ASP A 64 -3.16 16.50 -14.14
C ASP A 64 -1.74 16.01 -14.49
N PHE A 65 -0.73 16.37 -13.69
CA PHE A 65 0.64 15.84 -13.81
C PHE A 65 0.74 14.32 -13.58
N PHE A 66 -0.03 13.77 -12.63
CA PHE A 66 -0.01 12.34 -12.30
C PHE A 66 -1.14 11.52 -12.96
N ALA A 67 -1.97 12.13 -13.83
CA ALA A 67 -3.16 11.48 -14.39
C ALA A 67 -2.84 10.24 -15.24
N ASP A 68 -1.72 10.29 -15.96
CA ASP A 68 -1.15 9.21 -16.78
C ASP A 68 -0.03 8.47 -16.07
N GLY A 69 0.10 8.62 -14.75
CA GLY A 69 1.07 7.91 -13.93
C GLY A 69 0.89 6.39 -13.97
N CYS A 70 1.95 5.70 -13.56
CA CYS A 70 1.95 4.26 -13.32
C CYS A 70 1.84 3.99 -11.82
N SER A 71 1.05 2.98 -11.46
CA SER A 71 0.91 2.52 -10.07
C SER A 71 1.21 1.04 -10.00
N ILE A 72 1.90 0.62 -8.95
CA ILE A 72 2.20 -0.77 -8.63
C ILE A 72 1.38 -1.14 -7.40
N MET A 73 0.60 -2.21 -7.48
CA MET A 73 0.00 -2.82 -6.31
C MET A 73 0.96 -3.86 -5.75
N ARG A 74 1.11 -3.86 -4.42
CA ARG A 74 1.93 -4.82 -3.69
C ARG A 74 1.14 -5.41 -2.54
N CYS A 75 0.89 -6.71 -2.60
CA CYS A 75 0.34 -7.48 -1.49
C CYS A 75 1.50 -8.08 -0.71
N ASN A 76 1.65 -7.74 0.56
CA ASN A 76 2.68 -8.31 1.43
C ASN A 76 2.00 -9.26 2.41
N TYR A 77 2.51 -10.48 2.54
CA TYR A 77 2.10 -11.41 3.58
C TYR A 77 3.27 -11.61 4.56
N TYR A 78 3.03 -11.33 5.83
CA TYR A 78 4.03 -11.40 6.90
C TYR A 78 3.69 -12.58 7.82
N PRO A 79 4.25 -13.78 7.59
CA PRO A 79 3.95 -14.94 8.42
C PRO A 79 4.54 -14.79 9.82
N PRO A 80 4.00 -15.48 10.85
CA PRO A 80 4.60 -15.52 12.18
C PRO A 80 6.10 -15.88 12.14
N CYS A 81 6.92 -15.14 12.88
CA CYS A 81 8.37 -15.34 12.90
C CYS A 81 8.81 -15.98 14.23
N PRO A 82 9.59 -17.08 14.21
CA PRO A 82 10.15 -17.67 15.43
C PRO A 82 11.19 -16.79 16.13
N GLU A 83 11.87 -15.91 15.39
CA GLU A 83 12.94 -15.04 15.88
C GLU A 83 12.72 -13.58 15.45
N PRO A 84 11.65 -12.91 15.93
CA PRO A 84 11.25 -11.59 15.44
C PRO A 84 12.29 -10.50 15.69
N ASP A 85 13.09 -10.60 16.76
CA ASP A 85 14.17 -9.64 17.07
C ASP A 85 15.38 -9.74 16.13
N ARG A 86 15.44 -10.77 15.28
CA ARG A 86 16.58 -11.05 14.39
C ARG A 86 16.27 -10.80 12.92
N THR A 87 15.04 -10.45 12.57
CA THR A 87 14.61 -10.20 11.19
C THR A 87 13.64 -9.03 11.11
N LEU A 88 13.34 -8.60 9.89
CA LEU A 88 12.36 -7.55 9.62
C LEU A 88 11.44 -8.01 8.50
N GLY A 89 10.14 -7.71 8.62
CA GLY A 89 9.19 -7.92 7.53
C GLY A 89 9.58 -7.09 6.31
N THR A 90 9.62 -5.77 6.46
CA THR A 90 10.23 -4.85 5.50
C THR A 90 11.21 -3.95 6.25
N GLY A 91 12.44 -3.83 5.75
CA GLY A 91 13.46 -2.99 6.40
C GLY A 91 13.17 -1.49 6.28
N PRO A 92 13.90 -0.63 7.03
CA PRO A 92 13.79 0.82 6.92
C PRO A 92 14.03 1.32 5.49
N HIS A 93 13.12 2.12 4.96
CA HIS A 93 13.23 2.72 3.63
C HIS A 93 12.30 3.93 3.50
N CYS A 94 12.51 4.71 2.43
CA CYS A 94 11.51 5.62 1.89
C CYS A 94 10.96 5.01 0.60
N ASP A 95 9.70 5.27 0.30
CA ASP A 95 9.10 4.81 -0.95
C ASP A 95 9.62 5.63 -2.13
N PRO A 96 9.97 5.01 -3.27
CA PRO A 96 10.41 5.75 -4.46
C PRO A 96 9.26 6.35 -5.28
N ALA A 97 8.01 6.04 -4.93
CA ALA A 97 6.82 6.54 -5.63
C ALA A 97 6.41 7.91 -5.07
N ALA A 98 5.66 8.71 -5.83
CA ALA A 98 5.22 10.04 -5.37
C ALA A 98 4.43 10.00 -4.05
N HIS A 99 3.64 8.94 -3.85
CA HIS A 99 2.97 8.61 -2.61
C HIS A 99 2.53 7.15 -2.64
N THR A 100 2.24 6.59 -1.47
CA THR A 100 1.73 5.24 -1.29
C THR A 100 0.43 5.29 -0.49
N LEU A 101 -0.52 4.44 -0.88
CA LEU A 101 -1.77 4.18 -0.18
C LEU A 101 -1.70 2.77 0.39
N LEU A 102 -1.59 2.66 1.71
CA LEU A 102 -1.46 1.39 2.41
C LEU A 102 -2.74 1.06 3.17
N LEU A 103 -3.36 -0.04 2.77
CA LEU A 103 -4.38 -0.72 3.57
C LEU A 103 -3.66 -1.73 4.49
N GLN A 104 -3.91 -1.63 5.79
CA GLN A 104 -3.43 -2.59 6.78
C GLN A 104 -4.57 -3.53 7.15
N ASP A 105 -4.24 -4.77 7.50
CA ASP A 105 -5.22 -5.70 8.04
C ASP A 105 -5.75 -5.14 9.38
N ASP A 106 -7.07 -5.02 9.50
CA ASP A 106 -7.77 -4.66 10.72
C ASP A 106 -8.44 -5.92 11.30
N ASP A 107 -8.09 -6.29 12.54
CA ASP A 107 -8.71 -7.34 13.37
C ASP A 107 -9.23 -8.59 12.61
N VAL A 108 -8.41 -9.64 12.56
CA VAL A 108 -8.89 -10.98 12.19
C VAL A 108 -9.73 -11.53 13.35
N ASP A 109 -11.06 -11.52 13.18
CA ASP A 109 -12.01 -12.37 13.91
C ASP A 109 -12.08 -12.23 15.44
N GLY A 110 -12.08 -11.00 15.98
CA GLY A 110 -12.56 -10.75 17.35
C GLY A 110 -11.66 -11.26 18.49
N LEU A 111 -10.41 -11.62 18.19
CA LEU A 111 -9.34 -11.73 19.19
C LEU A 111 -8.84 -10.32 19.49
N GLN A 112 -9.54 -9.66 20.39
CA GLN A 112 -9.39 -8.25 20.78
C GLN A 112 -8.02 -7.88 21.41
N ASP A 113 -7.06 -8.83 21.45
CA ASP A 113 -5.72 -8.68 22.01
C ASP A 113 -4.59 -8.88 20.97
N ASP A 114 -4.90 -9.27 19.72
CA ASP A 114 -3.91 -9.50 18.65
C ASP A 114 -4.02 -8.47 17.50
N ASP A 115 -4.03 -7.17 17.84
CA ASP A 115 -3.74 -6.12 16.85
C ASP A 115 -2.42 -6.49 16.16
N VAL A 116 -2.44 -6.82 14.86
CA VAL A 116 -1.21 -7.08 14.09
C VAL A 116 -0.53 -5.74 13.81
N ASP A 117 0.14 -5.22 14.85
CA ASP A 117 0.99 -4.05 14.77
C ASP A 117 2.28 -4.40 14.01
N GLY A 118 2.51 -3.74 12.88
CA GLY A 118 3.69 -4.01 12.05
C GLY A 118 4.33 -2.79 11.41
N LEU A 119 3.52 -1.78 11.03
CA LEU A 119 4.05 -0.56 10.46
C LEU A 119 4.65 0.34 11.54
N GLN A 120 5.90 0.77 11.31
CA GLN A 120 6.56 1.80 12.10
C GLN A 120 7.08 2.90 11.18
N VAL A 121 7.05 4.14 11.67
CA VAL A 121 7.60 5.32 11.00
C VAL A 121 8.66 5.99 11.88
N LEU A 122 9.72 6.51 11.28
CA LEU A 122 10.79 7.20 11.98
C LEU A 122 10.44 8.69 12.14
N VAL A 123 10.28 9.17 13.37
CA VAL A 123 9.97 10.57 13.70
C VAL A 123 10.95 11.04 14.75
N ASP A 124 11.68 12.12 14.46
CA ASP A 124 12.67 12.72 15.37
C ASP A 124 13.72 11.72 15.89
N GLY A 125 14.10 10.76 15.05
CA GLY A 125 15.09 9.71 15.40
C GLY A 125 14.52 8.52 16.16
N GLU A 126 13.21 8.48 16.42
CA GLU A 126 12.54 7.40 17.14
C GLU A 126 11.50 6.69 16.25
N TRP A 127 11.48 5.36 16.31
CA TRP A 127 10.46 4.57 15.62
C TRP A 127 9.14 4.61 16.38
N ARG A 128 8.07 4.98 15.67
CA ARG A 128 6.71 5.10 16.22
C ARG A 128 5.77 4.14 15.49
N PRO A 129 4.96 3.35 16.21
CA PRO A 129 4.00 2.46 15.58
C PRO A 129 2.86 3.24 14.93
N VAL A 130 2.37 2.73 13.79
CA VAL A 130 1.15 3.20 13.12
C VAL A 130 0.12 2.08 13.25
N ARG A 131 -0.74 2.21 14.26
CA ARG A 131 -1.79 1.22 14.53
C ARG A 131 -2.83 1.22 13.40
N PRO A 132 -3.25 0.04 12.92
CA PRO A 132 -4.39 -0.06 12.00
C PRO A 132 -5.61 0.64 12.59
N LYS A 133 -6.39 1.29 11.72
CA LYS A 133 -7.67 1.89 12.11
C LYS A 133 -8.74 1.36 11.16
N PRO A 134 -9.83 0.76 11.69
CA PRO A 134 -10.88 0.22 10.85
C PRO A 134 -11.42 1.24 9.85
N GLY A 135 -11.49 0.83 8.59
CA GLY A 135 -11.95 1.68 7.48
C GLY A 135 -11.01 2.84 7.11
N ALA A 136 -9.74 2.83 7.54
CA ALA A 136 -8.75 3.85 7.19
C ALA A 136 -7.66 3.30 6.26
N ILE A 137 -7.05 4.22 5.51
CA ILE A 137 -5.89 3.96 4.66
C ILE A 137 -4.77 4.88 5.15
N VAL A 138 -3.57 4.32 5.32
CA VAL A 138 -2.36 5.11 5.60
C VAL A 138 -1.85 5.70 4.30
N VAL A 139 -1.55 7.00 4.31
CA VAL A 139 -0.96 7.72 3.17
C VAL A 139 0.42 8.18 3.56
N ASN A 140 1.44 7.80 2.78
CA ASN A 140 2.79 8.34 2.92
C ASN A 140 3.26 8.99 1.63
N ILE A 141 4.10 10.00 1.77
CA ILE A 141 4.81 10.66 0.67
C ILE A 141 6.15 9.95 0.49
N GLY A 142 6.56 9.74 -0.75
CA GLY A 142 7.88 9.19 -1.08
C GLY A 142 8.92 10.26 -1.40
#